data_AF-A0A5P1MVA8-F1
#
_entry.id   AF-A0A5P1MVA8-F1
#
_cell.length_a   1.000
_cell.length_b   1.000
_cell.length_c   1.000
_cell.angle_alpha   90.00
_cell.angle_beta   90.00
_cell.angle_gamma   90.00
#
_symmetry.space_group_name_H-M   'P 1'
#
loop_
_entity.id
_entity.type
_entity.pdbx_description
1 polymer ?
#
loop_
_entity_poly.entity_id
_entity_poly.type
_entity_poly.pdbx_seq_one_letter_code
_entity_poly.pdbx_strand_id
1 'polypeptide(L)'
;FNFVSLFFIAGFLHFLKGFFYSSYRLKGVWVFGLGILILLMLVSFLGYVMVWSQMSFWAGIVITSLLSVVPIFGGDLTLFFWGAYVFSGNSLKFFFALHFLLPFFLVFLVVVHLYFLHFYSSSSSLFFFSFFVKKSFFPFFWFKDLLNVF
;
A
#
# COMPACT_ATOMS: atom_id res chain seq x y z
N PHE A 1 -4.63 -10.13 16.85
CA PHE A 1 -3.98 -9.43 15.71
C PHE A 1 -4.84 -8.23 15.35
N ASN A 2 -4.25 -7.04 15.12
CA ASN A 2 -5.03 -5.91 14.61
C ASN A 2 -5.15 -6.06 13.07
N PHE A 3 -6.25 -5.59 12.51
CA PHE A 3 -6.51 -5.58 11.07
C PHE A 3 -5.39 -4.90 10.27
N VAL A 4 -4.82 -3.81 10.78
CA VAL A 4 -3.71 -3.11 10.10
C VAL A 4 -2.49 -4.01 9.96
N SER A 5 -2.11 -4.73 11.02
CA SER A 5 -0.95 -5.63 10.97
C SER A 5 -1.21 -6.85 10.09
N LEU A 6 -2.45 -7.34 10.01
CA LEU A 6 -2.84 -8.37 9.04
C LEU A 6 -2.70 -7.88 7.59
N PHE A 7 -3.07 -6.64 7.29
CA PHE A 7 -2.88 -6.03 5.97
C PHE A 7 -1.41 -6.01 5.53
N PHE A 8 -0.50 -5.61 6.42
CA PHE A 8 0.93 -5.62 6.12
C PHE A 8 1.48 -7.04 5.96
N ILE A 9 1.07 -7.99 6.79
CA ILE A 9 1.48 -9.39 6.63
C ILE A 9 1.04 -9.94 5.27
N ALA A 10 -0.24 -9.78 4.92
CA ALA A 10 -0.76 -10.21 3.64
C ALA A 10 -0.06 -9.50 2.47
N GLY A 11 0.16 -8.19 2.58
CA GLY A 11 0.88 -7.39 1.58
C GLY A 11 2.32 -7.85 1.36
N PHE A 12 3.08 -8.10 2.44
CA PHE A 12 4.45 -8.60 2.34
C PHE A 12 4.51 -10.03 1.81
N LEU A 13 3.62 -10.92 2.26
CA LEU A 13 3.53 -12.28 1.69
C LEU A 13 3.20 -12.24 0.20
N HIS A 14 2.30 -11.35 -0.22
CA HIS A 14 1.97 -11.15 -1.63
C HIS A 14 3.16 -10.62 -2.44
N PHE A 15 3.89 -9.63 -1.91
CA PHE A 15 5.10 -9.10 -2.52
C PHE A 15 6.18 -10.18 -2.68
N LEU A 16 6.43 -10.95 -1.61
CA LEU A 16 7.40 -12.04 -1.59
C LEU A 16 6.99 -13.14 -2.59
N LYS A 17 5.72 -13.54 -2.63
CA LYS A 17 5.19 -14.46 -3.65
C LYS A 17 5.47 -13.94 -5.06
N GLY A 18 5.28 -12.64 -5.29
CA GLY A 18 5.60 -12.00 -6.56
C GLY A 18 7.09 -12.08 -6.92
N PHE A 19 7.97 -11.93 -5.93
CA PHE A 19 9.41 -12.07 -6.10
C PHE A 19 9.84 -13.52 -6.36
N PHE A 20 9.44 -14.46 -5.50
CA PHE A 20 9.81 -15.87 -5.58
C PHE A 20 9.37 -16.53 -6.90
N TYR A 21 8.15 -16.26 -7.37
CA TYR A 21 7.66 -16.82 -8.64
C TYR A 21 7.96 -15.94 -9.86
N SER A 22 8.83 -14.92 -9.71
CA SER A 22 9.19 -13.97 -10.77
C SER A 22 7.97 -13.34 -11.46
N SER A 23 6.91 -13.05 -10.68
CA SER A 23 5.71 -12.38 -11.19
C SER A 23 5.95 -10.91 -11.51
N TYR A 24 7.04 -10.31 -11.02
CA TYR A 24 7.47 -8.95 -11.34
C TYR A 24 7.71 -8.71 -12.85
N ARG A 25 7.82 -9.78 -13.66
CA ARG A 25 7.86 -9.71 -15.13
C ARG A 25 6.58 -9.13 -15.74
N LEU A 26 5.45 -9.26 -15.04
CA LEU A 26 4.21 -8.57 -15.39
C LEU A 26 4.34 -7.09 -15.00
N LYS A 27 5.14 -6.32 -15.77
CA LYS A 27 5.62 -4.98 -15.39
C LYS A 27 4.49 -4.04 -14.94
N GLY A 28 3.36 -4.02 -15.66
CA GLY A 28 2.20 -3.21 -15.30
C GLY A 28 1.65 -3.60 -13.92
N VAL A 29 1.37 -4.89 -13.71
CA VAL A 29 0.89 -5.43 -12.42
C VAL A 29 1.87 -5.08 -11.30
N TRP A 30 3.17 -5.29 -11.53
CA TRP A 30 4.21 -5.06 -10.53
C TRP A 30 4.33 -3.59 -10.11
N VAL A 31 4.37 -2.66 -11.07
CA VAL A 31 4.49 -1.23 -10.80
C VAL A 31 3.30 -0.73 -9.99
N PHE A 32 2.06 -1.10 -10.35
CA PHE A 32 0.89 -0.74 -9.57
C PHE A 32 0.85 -1.45 -8.21
N GLY A 33 1.37 -2.68 -8.11
CA GLY A 33 1.50 -3.39 -6.83
C GLY A 33 2.46 -2.70 -5.86
N LEU A 34 3.61 -2.22 -6.35
CA LEU A 34 4.53 -1.38 -5.57
C LEU A 34 3.86 -0.06 -5.13
N GLY A 35 3.12 0.58 -6.04
CA GLY A 35 2.36 1.78 -5.73
C GLY A 35 1.34 1.57 -4.60
N ILE A 36 0.60 0.46 -4.63
CA ILE A 36 -0.34 0.07 -3.55
C ILE A 36 0.41 -0.11 -2.23
N LEU A 37 1.56 -0.81 -2.22
CA LEU A 37 2.33 -1.05 -1.00
C LEU A 37 2.83 0.26 -0.37
N ILE A 38 3.37 1.17 -1.18
CA ILE A 38 3.85 2.48 -0.71
C ILE A 38 2.68 3.32 -0.18
N LEU A 39 1.55 3.35 -0.91
CA LEU A 39 0.38 4.09 -0.47
C LEU A 39 -0.22 3.52 0.82
N LEU A 40 -0.23 2.19 0.98
CA LEU A 40 -0.66 1.52 2.22
C LEU A 40 0.23 1.92 3.40
N MET A 41 1.56 1.98 3.20
CA MET A 41 2.51 2.48 4.21
C MET A 41 2.18 3.92 4.62
N LEU A 42 1.93 4.80 3.64
CA LEU A 42 1.56 6.19 3.89
C LEU A 42 0.24 6.30 4.67
N VAL A 43 -0.82 5.62 4.23
CA VAL A 43 -2.12 5.60 4.91
C VAL A 43 -1.98 5.12 6.36
N SER A 44 -1.24 4.03 6.58
CA SER A 44 -1.02 3.50 7.93
C SER A 44 -0.20 4.45 8.81
N PHE A 45 0.81 5.12 8.25
CA PHE A 45 1.59 6.11 8.99
C PHE A 45 0.71 7.28 9.44
N LEU A 46 -0.07 7.87 8.53
CA LEU A 46 -1.03 8.93 8.87
C LEU A 46 -2.02 8.45 9.94
N GLY A 47 -2.50 7.21 9.81
CA GLY A 47 -3.32 6.50 10.79
C GLY A 47 -2.72 6.50 12.20
N TYR A 48 -1.46 6.10 12.28
CA TYR A 48 -0.72 6.00 13.53
C TYR A 48 -0.49 7.36 14.21
N VAL A 49 -0.24 8.41 13.42
CA VAL A 49 -0.02 9.77 13.92
C VAL A 49 -1.29 10.33 14.59
N MET A 50 -2.48 10.00 14.08
CA MET A 50 -3.76 10.50 14.61
C MET A 50 -4.09 10.03 16.02
N VAL A 51 -3.49 8.94 16.50
CA VAL A 51 -3.66 8.47 17.90
C VAL A 51 -3.16 9.52 18.89
N TRP A 52 -2.24 10.40 18.46
CA TRP A 52 -1.70 11.50 19.25
C TRP A 52 -1.07 11.06 20.59
N SER A 53 -0.50 9.86 20.60
CA SER A 53 0.35 9.37 21.69
C SER A 53 1.77 9.92 21.59
N GLN A 54 2.59 9.77 22.64
CA GLN A 54 4.00 10.21 22.62
C GLN A 54 4.77 9.63 21.42
N MET A 55 4.66 8.33 21.17
CA MET A 55 5.34 7.68 20.05
C MET A 55 4.75 8.11 18.70
N SER A 56 3.44 8.31 18.61
CA SER A 56 2.77 8.85 17.40
C SER A 56 3.24 10.26 17.06
N PHE A 57 3.37 11.12 18.07
CA PHE A 57 3.83 12.50 17.93
C PHE A 57 5.28 12.55 17.44
N TRP A 58 6.18 11.80 18.08
CA TRP A 58 7.58 11.75 17.65
C TRP A 58 7.76 11.09 16.29
N ALA A 59 7.00 10.03 15.99
CA ALA A 59 7.00 9.44 14.66
C ALA A 59 6.54 10.45 13.60
N GLY A 60 5.49 11.23 13.90
CA GLY A 60 5.03 12.33 13.05
C GLY A 60 6.14 13.32 12.74
N ILE A 61 6.82 13.83 13.77
CA ILE A 61 7.95 14.77 13.63
C ILE A 61 9.11 14.16 12.85
N VAL A 62 9.62 13.01 13.27
CA VAL A 62 10.86 12.41 12.73
C VAL A 62 10.69 11.94 11.29
N ILE A 63 9.54 11.35 10.94
CA ILE A 63 9.32 10.87 9.57
C ILE A 63 9.07 12.04 8.61
N THR A 64 8.28 13.03 9.02
CA THR A 64 7.98 14.16 8.13
C THR A 64 9.15 15.14 8.02
N SER A 65 10.05 15.20 9.01
CA SER A 65 11.27 15.98 8.92
C SER A 65 12.25 15.44 7.86
N LEU A 66 12.10 14.20 7.39
CA LEU A 66 12.86 13.69 6.24
C LEU A 66 12.63 14.52 4.96
N LEU A 67 11.49 15.21 4.83
CA LEU A 67 11.21 16.12 3.73
C LEU A 67 12.18 17.32 3.72
N SER A 68 12.71 17.72 4.87
CA SER A 68 13.65 18.85 4.98
C SER A 68 14.97 18.61 4.25
N VAL A 69 15.31 17.34 3.98
CA VAL A 69 16.53 16.94 3.29
C VAL A 69 16.42 17.15 1.77
N VAL A 70 15.21 17.39 1.24
CA VAL A 70 15.02 17.67 -0.20
C VAL A 70 15.69 19.01 -0.55
N PRO A 71 16.62 19.03 -1.54
CA PRO A 71 17.29 20.26 -1.94
C PRO A 71 16.30 21.34 -2.39
N ILE A 72 16.60 22.59 -2.07
CA ILE A 72 15.85 23.80 -2.45
C ILE A 72 14.47 23.92 -1.77
N PHE A 73 13.64 22.87 -1.81
CA PHE A 73 12.24 22.90 -1.38
C PHE A 73 11.97 22.29 0.00
N GLY A 74 12.97 21.70 0.65
CA GLY A 74 12.75 20.87 1.84
C GLY A 74 12.05 21.61 3.00
N GLY A 75 12.46 22.84 3.28
CA GLY A 75 11.84 23.66 4.34
C GLY A 75 10.39 24.07 4.02
N ASP A 76 10.11 24.40 2.76
CA ASP A 76 8.76 24.75 2.33
C ASP A 76 7.83 23.53 2.37
N LEU A 77 8.33 22.34 2.02
CA LEU A 77 7.59 21.09 2.10
C LEU A 77 7.23 20.74 3.54
N THR A 78 8.18 20.81 4.48
CA THR A 78 7.87 20.53 5.89
C THR A 78 6.86 21.52 6.45
N LEU A 79 7.03 22.81 6.15
CA LEU A 79 6.08 23.85 6.57
C LEU A 79 4.69 23.63 5.97
N PHE A 80 4.59 23.21 4.71
CA PHE A 80 3.32 22.90 4.05
C PHE A 80 2.59 21.75 4.75
N PHE A 81 3.28 20.64 5.01
CA PHE A 81 2.65 19.47 5.66
C PHE A 81 2.33 19.73 7.14
N TRP A 82 3.13 20.54 7.83
CA TRP A 82 2.86 20.88 9.24
C TRP A 82 1.81 21.97 9.38
N GLY A 83 1.68 22.86 8.40
CA GLY A 83 0.82 24.03 8.43
C GLY A 83 1.21 25.06 9.50
N ALA A 84 2.41 24.92 10.08
CA ALA A 84 3.01 25.77 11.10
C ALA A 84 4.50 25.42 11.25
N TYR A 85 5.28 26.28 11.91
CA TYR A 85 6.70 26.02 12.19
C TYR A 85 6.94 24.86 13.18
N VAL A 86 5.89 24.41 13.88
CA VAL A 86 5.94 23.31 14.83
C VAL A 86 4.82 22.32 14.53
N PHE A 87 5.15 21.04 14.61
CA PHE A 87 4.20 19.96 14.48
C PHE A 87 3.13 20.05 15.58
N SER A 88 1.87 20.19 15.18
CA SER A 88 0.79 20.61 16.10
C SER A 88 -0.56 20.05 15.68
N GLY A 89 -1.62 20.44 16.40
CA GLY A 89 -2.99 20.06 16.06
C GLY A 89 -3.45 20.50 14.67
N ASN A 90 -2.79 21.49 14.04
CA ASN A 90 -3.07 21.84 12.64
C ASN A 90 -2.63 20.72 11.68
N SER A 91 -1.43 20.17 11.90
CA SER A 91 -0.88 19.05 11.12
C SER A 91 -1.78 17.82 11.23
N LEU A 92 -2.32 17.54 12.42
CA LEU A 92 -3.28 16.45 12.65
C LEU A 92 -4.53 16.54 11.78
N LYS A 93 -5.14 17.72 11.69
CA LYS A 93 -6.37 17.90 10.90
C LYS A 93 -6.10 17.63 9.43
N PHE A 94 -4.96 18.09 8.93
CA PHE A 94 -4.54 17.80 7.56
C PHE A 94 -4.26 16.31 7.35
N PHE A 95 -3.57 15.67 8.29
CA PHE A 95 -3.27 14.23 8.22
C PHE A 95 -4.54 13.38 8.30
N PHE A 96 -5.53 13.80 9.07
CA PHE A 96 -6.85 13.17 9.10
C PHE A 96 -7.54 13.25 7.73
N ALA A 97 -7.55 14.42 7.10
CA ALA A 97 -8.11 14.58 5.75
C ALA A 97 -7.41 13.67 4.73
N LEU A 98 -6.07 13.59 4.78
CA LEU A 98 -5.30 12.69 3.92
C LEU A 98 -5.57 11.21 4.23
N HIS A 99 -5.57 10.81 5.51
CA HIS A 99 -5.85 9.44 5.91
C HIS A 99 -7.27 9.00 5.50
N PHE A 100 -8.23 9.91 5.49
CA PHE A 100 -9.59 9.63 5.03
C PHE A 100 -9.67 9.51 3.50
N LEU A 101 -8.98 10.36 2.74
CA LEU A 101 -9.08 10.40 1.28
C LEU A 101 -8.24 9.32 0.58
N LEU A 102 -7.01 9.07 1.04
CA LEU A 102 -6.07 8.18 0.36
C LEU A 102 -6.53 6.71 0.26
N PRO A 103 -7.30 6.13 1.20
CA PRO A 103 -7.89 4.80 1.04
C PRO A 103 -8.77 4.65 -0.21
N PHE A 104 -9.51 5.70 -0.60
CA PHE A 104 -10.30 5.65 -1.84
C PHE A 104 -9.40 5.62 -3.07
N PHE A 105 -8.29 6.36 -3.04
CA PHE A 105 -7.27 6.28 -4.09
C PHE A 105 -6.56 4.92 -4.10
N LEU A 106 -6.39 4.28 -2.95
CA LEU A 106 -5.87 2.91 -2.84
C LEU A 106 -6.80 1.91 -3.54
N VAL A 107 -8.12 2.01 -3.35
CA VAL A 107 -9.10 1.18 -4.08
C VAL A 107 -8.96 1.38 -5.59
N PHE A 108 -8.82 2.62 -6.05
CA PHE A 108 -8.56 2.89 -7.48
C PHE A 108 -7.29 2.18 -7.99
N LEU A 109 -6.18 2.26 -7.25
CA LEU A 109 -4.95 1.55 -7.64
C LEU A 109 -5.13 0.03 -7.66
N VAL A 110 -5.92 -0.55 -6.75
CA VAL A 110 -6.24 -1.98 -6.75
C VAL A 110 -7.02 -2.36 -8.02
N VAL A 111 -7.98 -1.56 -8.45
CA VAL A 111 -8.72 -1.80 -9.70
C VAL A 111 -7.76 -1.76 -10.91
N VAL A 112 -6.86 -0.78 -10.97
CA VAL A 112 -5.87 -0.68 -12.06
C VAL A 112 -4.88 -1.84 -12.02
N HIS A 113 -4.45 -2.26 -10.84
CA HIS A 113 -3.60 -3.44 -10.65
C HIS A 113 -4.27 -4.72 -11.18
N LEU A 114 -5.55 -4.92 -10.86
CA LEU A 114 -6.34 -6.04 -11.36
C LEU A 114 -6.59 -5.96 -12.86
N TYR A 115 -6.83 -4.77 -13.41
CA TYR A 115 -6.95 -4.57 -14.85
C TYR A 115 -5.72 -5.09 -15.61
N PHE A 116 -4.51 -4.72 -15.19
CA PHE A 116 -3.29 -5.25 -15.79
C PHE A 116 -3.16 -6.76 -15.57
N LEU A 117 -3.57 -7.28 -14.42
CA LEU A 117 -3.53 -8.72 -14.15
C LEU A 117 -4.46 -9.48 -15.12
N HIS A 118 -5.65 -8.95 -15.40
CA HIS A 118 -6.57 -9.52 -16.39
C HIS A 118 -6.03 -9.43 -17.81
N PHE A 119 -5.32 -8.35 -18.15
CA PHE A 119 -4.68 -8.20 -19.46
C PHE A 119 -3.58 -9.25 -19.69
N TYR A 120 -2.71 -9.50 -18.71
CA TYR A 120 -1.59 -10.45 -18.85
C TYR A 120 -1.92 -11.90 -18.45
N SER A 121 -2.99 -12.13 -17.68
CA SER A 121 -3.29 -13.38 -16.96
C SER A 121 -2.33 -13.67 -15.80
N SER A 122 -2.80 -14.48 -14.84
CA SER A 122 -2.03 -14.91 -13.67
C SER A 122 -0.81 -15.76 -14.02
N SER A 123 0.28 -15.57 -13.27
CA SER A 123 1.46 -16.44 -13.28
C SER A 123 1.20 -17.73 -12.49
N SER A 124 1.76 -18.85 -12.97
CA SER A 124 1.78 -20.15 -12.27
C SER A 124 3.14 -20.44 -11.66
N SER A 125 3.18 -21.33 -10.67
CA SER A 125 4.44 -21.85 -10.09
C SER A 125 5.31 -22.54 -11.14
N LEU A 126 4.69 -23.25 -12.07
CA LEU A 126 5.32 -23.80 -13.27
C LEU A 126 5.25 -22.75 -14.39
N PHE A 127 6.34 -22.01 -14.56
CA PHE A 127 6.51 -20.83 -15.43
C PHE A 127 5.91 -20.94 -16.85
N PHE A 128 5.95 -22.13 -17.46
CA PHE A 128 5.64 -22.32 -18.88
C PHE A 128 4.28 -22.99 -19.18
N PHE A 129 3.64 -23.64 -18.21
CA PHE A 129 2.49 -24.53 -18.49
C PHE A 129 1.10 -23.92 -18.27
N SER A 130 1.00 -22.71 -17.73
CA SER A 130 -0.30 -22.09 -17.36
C SER A 130 -1.25 -21.92 -18.55
N PHE A 131 -0.72 -21.72 -19.77
CA PHE A 131 -1.55 -21.52 -20.96
C PHE A 131 -2.33 -22.79 -21.35
N PHE A 132 -1.74 -23.97 -21.18
CA PHE A 132 -2.32 -25.25 -21.61
C PHE A 132 -3.34 -25.80 -20.62
N VAL A 133 -3.29 -25.37 -19.34
CA VAL A 133 -4.17 -25.89 -18.28
C VAL A 133 -4.78 -24.72 -17.51
N LYS A 134 -5.81 -24.11 -18.10
CA LYS A 134 -6.64 -23.13 -17.40
C LYS A 134 -7.87 -23.80 -16.80
N LYS A 135 -8.21 -23.42 -15.57
CA LYS A 135 -9.47 -23.78 -14.91
C LYS A 135 -10.34 -22.54 -14.80
N SER A 136 -11.65 -22.72 -14.87
CA SER A 136 -12.61 -21.64 -14.60
C SER A 136 -12.40 -21.07 -13.19
N PHE A 137 -12.56 -19.75 -13.05
CA PHE A 137 -12.42 -19.08 -11.75
C PHE A 137 -13.48 -19.59 -10.75
N PHE A 138 -14.74 -19.66 -11.20
CA PHE A 138 -15.81 -20.35 -10.48
C PHE A 138 -15.94 -21.80 -10.99
N PRO A 139 -16.08 -22.82 -10.11
CA PRO A 139 -16.19 -22.74 -8.64
C PRO A 139 -14.84 -22.84 -7.92
N PHE A 140 -13.78 -23.21 -8.63
CA PHE A 140 -12.52 -23.68 -8.03
C PHE A 140 -11.84 -22.63 -7.14
N PHE A 141 -11.63 -21.42 -7.66
CA PHE A 141 -10.91 -20.37 -6.92
C PHE A 141 -11.83 -19.67 -5.91
N TRP A 142 -13.14 -19.59 -6.18
CA TRP A 142 -14.12 -19.13 -5.17
C TRP A 142 -14.05 -19.95 -3.89
N PHE A 143 -14.11 -21.28 -3.99
CA PHE A 143 -14.07 -22.14 -2.81
C PHE A 143 -12.70 -22.09 -2.11
N LYS A 144 -11.61 -22.08 -2.90
CA LYS A 144 -10.26 -21.96 -2.35
C LYS A 144 -10.07 -20.65 -1.58
N ASP A 145 -10.57 -19.54 -2.10
CA ASP A 145 -10.42 -18.23 -1.49
C ASP A 145 -11.31 -18.09 -0.25
N LEU A 146 -12.54 -18.63 -0.26
CA LEU A 146 -13.41 -18.69 0.93
C LEU A 146 -12.77 -19.47 2.09
N LEU A 147 -12.15 -20.62 1.81
CA LEU A 147 -11.44 -21.39 2.85
C LEU A 147 -10.28 -20.63 3.50
N ASN A 148 -9.71 -19.62 2.83
CA ASN A 148 -8.62 -18.81 3.39
C ASN A 148 -9.12 -17.57 4.14
N VAL A 149 -10.43 -17.25 4.05
CA VAL A 149 -11.05 -16.14 4.78
C VAL A 149 -11.51 -16.58 6.18
N PHE A 150 -11.88 -17.85 6.34
CA PHE A 150 -12.30 -18.47 7.61
C PHE A 150 -11.12 -19.16 8.31
#